data_AF-A0A8T3LK93-F1
#
_entry.id   AF-A0A8T3LK93-F1
#
_cell.length_a   1.000
_cell.length_b   1.000
_cell.length_c   1.000
_cell.angle_alpha   90.00
_cell.angle_beta   90.00
_cell.angle_gamma   90.00
#
_symmetry.space_group_name_H-M   'P 1'
#
loop_
_entity.id
_entity.type
_entity.pdbx_description
1 polymer ?
#
loop_
_entity_poly.entity_id
_entity_poly.type
_entity_poly.pdbx_seq_one_letter_code
_entity_poly.pdbx_strand_id
1 'polypeptide(L)' 'MKAFPETFLWGGATAANQVEGAWQEDGKGISTSDLQPHGVMGKMEPRILGKENIKDVAIDFYHRYPEDIALFAEMGFTC' A
#
# COMPACT_ATOMS: atom_id res chain seq x y z
N MET A 1 1.60 36.80 -4.73
CA MET A 1 1.62 35.32 -4.72
C MET A 1 1.09 34.82 -6.05
N LYS A 2 1.69 33.78 -6.65
CA LYS A 2 1.07 33.06 -7.77
C LYS A 2 0.21 31.94 -7.21
N ALA A 3 -1.05 31.86 -7.64
CA ALA A 3 -1.93 30.75 -7.30
C ALA A 3 -1.60 29.53 -8.16
N PHE A 4 -1.94 28.33 -7.68
CA PHE A 4 -1.94 27.12 -8.50
C PHE A 4 -3.06 27.21 -9.57
N PRO A 5 -2.90 26.53 -10.72
CA PRO A 5 -3.99 26.37 -11.67
C PRO A 5 -5.22 25.71 -11.01
N GLU A 6 -6.42 26.04 -11.46
CA GLU A 6 -7.66 25.38 -11.01
C GLU A 6 -7.65 23.86 -11.29
N THR A 7 -6.86 23.44 -12.28
CA THR A 7 -6.70 22.04 -12.70
C THR A 7 -5.52 21.35 -12.04
N PHE A 8 -4.94 21.93 -10.98
CA PHE A 8 -3.84 21.28 -10.26
C PHE A 8 -4.32 19.99 -9.60
N LEU A 9 -3.57 18.91 -9.77
CA LEU A 9 -3.93 17.59 -9.24
C LEU A 9 -3.46 17.46 -7.79
N TRP A 10 -4.37 17.70 -6.86
CA TRP A 10 -4.14 17.42 -5.45
C TRP A 10 -4.46 15.95 -5.16
N GLY A 11 -3.66 15.31 -4.32
CA GLY A 11 -3.87 13.90 -4.05
C GLY A 11 -2.91 13.34 -3.02
N GLY A 12 -2.84 12.02 -2.98
CA GLY A 12 -1.92 11.26 -2.14
C GLY A 12 -1.32 10.10 -2.92
N ALA A 13 -0.25 9.53 -2.37
CA ALA A 13 0.45 8.40 -2.96
C ALA A 13 0.64 7.31 -1.91
N THR A 14 0.42 6.08 -2.33
CA THR A 14 0.70 4.86 -1.57
C THR A 14 1.48 3.89 -2.48
N ALA A 15 1.96 2.79 -1.91
CA ALA A 15 2.51 1.68 -2.68
C ALA A 15 1.87 0.37 -2.20
N ALA A 16 1.46 -0.48 -3.15
CA ALA A 16 0.74 -1.73 -2.93
C ALA A 16 1.29 -2.56 -1.75
N ASN A 17 2.58 -2.86 -1.81
CA ASN A 17 3.31 -3.66 -0.79
C ASN A 17 3.33 -3.05 0.62
N GLN A 18 2.99 -1.76 0.78
CA GLN A 18 2.98 -1.07 2.07
C GLN A 18 1.59 -1.02 2.68
N VAL A 19 0.52 -1.15 1.88
CA VAL A 19 -0.85 -0.92 2.35
C VAL A 19 -1.81 -2.09 2.08
N GLU A 20 -1.66 -2.79 0.97
CA GLU A 20 -2.64 -3.80 0.52
C GLU A 20 -2.77 -4.97 1.49
N GLY A 21 -1.66 -5.62 1.84
CA GLY A 21 -1.72 -6.89 2.55
C GLY A 21 -2.06 -8.04 1.60
N ALA A 22 -2.92 -8.97 2.07
CA ALA A 22 -3.46 -10.08 1.29
C ALA A 22 -2.40 -10.84 0.47
N TRP A 23 -1.22 -11.05 1.05
CA TRP A 23 0.00 -11.37 0.29
C TRP A 23 -0.02 -12.70 -0.48
N GLN A 24 -0.99 -13.57 -0.22
CA GLN A 24 -1.23 -14.88 -0.86
C GLN A 24 -2.65 -15.04 -1.43
N GLU A 25 -3.47 -14.00 -1.43
CA GLU A 25 -4.84 -14.10 -1.93
C GLU A 25 -4.90 -14.01 -3.45
N ASP A 26 -5.97 -14.55 -4.03
CA ASP A 26 -6.31 -14.45 -5.45
C ASP A 26 -5.17 -14.75 -6.44
N GLY A 27 -4.27 -15.66 -6.06
CA GLY A 27 -3.16 -16.09 -6.91
C GLY A 27 -2.01 -15.09 -7.00
N LYS A 28 -1.91 -14.12 -6.08
CA LYS A 28 -0.76 -13.21 -5.99
C LYS A 28 0.55 -14.00 -5.88
N GLY A 29 1.49 -13.70 -6.78
CA GLY A 29 2.84 -14.22 -6.73
C GLY A 29 3.70 -13.60 -5.61
N ILE A 30 4.79 -14.26 -5.28
CA ILE A 30 5.80 -13.71 -4.35
C ILE A 30 6.54 -12.57 -5.05
N SER A 31 6.57 -11.41 -4.40
CA SER A 31 7.34 -10.24 -4.81
C SER A 31 8.64 -10.12 -4.01
N THR A 32 9.57 -9.26 -4.46
CA THR A 32 10.77 -8.92 -3.68
C THR A 32 10.42 -8.29 -2.33
N SER A 33 9.28 -7.63 -2.23
CA SER A 33 8.81 -7.02 -0.98
C SER A 33 8.42 -8.04 0.07
N ASP A 34 7.88 -9.20 -0.34
CA ASP A 34 7.51 -10.30 0.55
C ASP A 34 8.74 -10.98 1.17
N LEU A 35 9.93 -10.67 0.66
CA LEU A 35 11.23 -11.10 1.16
C LEU A 35 11.87 -10.08 2.12
N GLN A 36 11.17 -9.00 2.49
CA GLN A 36 11.68 -8.00 3.42
C GLN A 36 10.75 -7.87 4.65
N PRO A 37 10.85 -8.79 5.63
CA PRO A 37 9.91 -8.89 6.74
C PRO A 37 9.89 -7.67 7.67
N HIS A 38 10.95 -6.86 7.62
CA HIS A 38 11.17 -5.70 8.48
C HIS A 38 11.04 -4.37 7.72
N GLY A 39 10.35 -4.36 6.57
CA GLY A 39 10.12 -3.16 5.78
C GLY A 39 11.25 -2.84 4.79
N VAL A 40 11.11 -1.74 4.03
CA VAL A 40 11.95 -1.42 2.87
C VAL A 40 13.43 -1.18 3.21
N MET A 41 13.70 -0.70 4.43
CA MET A 41 15.07 -0.49 4.94
C MET A 41 15.66 -1.77 5.56
N GLY A 42 14.86 -2.83 5.68
CA GLY A 42 15.28 -4.13 6.18
C GLY A 42 16.04 -4.95 5.14
N LYS A 43 16.81 -5.92 5.63
CA LYS A 43 17.50 -6.89 4.78
C LYS A 43 16.49 -7.77 4.05
N MET A 44 16.89 -8.23 2.87
CA MET A 44 16.17 -9.31 2.19
C MET A 44 16.48 -10.63 2.89
N GLU A 45 15.43 -11.37 3.21
CA GLU A 45 15.45 -12.66 3.88
C GLU A 45 14.59 -13.66 3.09
N PRO A 46 14.99 -14.94 2.99
CA PRO A 46 14.12 -15.96 2.42
C PRO A 46 12.76 -16.00 3.14
N ARG A 47 11.67 -16.20 2.39
CA ARG A 47 10.35 -16.35 2.97
C ARG A 47 10.27 -17.66 3.75
N ILE A 48 10.00 -17.57 5.06
CA ILE A 48 9.75 -18.71 5.94
C ILE A 48 8.25 -18.73 6.26
N LEU A 49 7.55 -19.79 5.87
CA LEU A 49 6.11 -19.94 6.17
C LEU A 49 5.89 -19.97 7.68
N GLY A 50 4.88 -19.23 8.15
CA GLY A 50 4.58 -19.08 9.57
C GLY A 50 5.44 -18.05 10.31
N LYS A 51 6.48 -17.48 9.68
CA LYS A 51 7.17 -16.30 10.21
C LYS A 51 6.41 -15.04 9.80
N GLU A 52 6.12 -14.19 10.76
CA GLU A 52 5.47 -12.90 10.52
C GLU A 52 6.30 -12.03 9.57
N ASN A 53 5.61 -11.36 8.66
CA ASN A 53 6.13 -10.26 7.86
C ASN A 53 5.14 -9.10 7.95
N ILE A 54 5.67 -7.88 8.19
CA ILE A 54 4.86 -6.67 8.34
C ILE A 54 3.90 -6.41 7.16
N LYS A 55 4.21 -6.95 5.97
CA LYS A 55 3.44 -6.76 4.74
C LYS A 55 2.38 -7.83 4.50
N ASP A 56 2.28 -8.86 5.35
CA ASP A 56 1.32 -9.95 5.15
C ASP A 56 -0.12 -9.45 5.19
N VAL A 57 -0.40 -8.57 6.16
CA VAL A 57 -1.69 -7.89 6.33
C VAL A 57 -1.55 -6.39 6.04
N ALA A 58 -0.38 -5.78 6.32
CA ALA A 58 -0.19 -4.33 6.22
C ALA A 58 -1.30 -3.56 6.98
N ILE A 59 -2.05 -2.67 6.31
CA ILE A 59 -3.25 -2.02 6.87
C ILE A 59 -4.56 -2.62 6.32
N ASP A 60 -4.45 -3.71 5.57
CA ASP A 60 -5.54 -4.43 4.94
C ASP A 60 -6.32 -3.60 3.90
N PHE A 61 -5.61 -2.72 3.17
CA PHE A 61 -6.21 -1.91 2.11
C PHE A 61 -6.83 -2.79 1.02
N TYR A 62 -6.31 -4.00 0.78
CA TYR A 62 -6.87 -4.91 -0.22
C TYR A 62 -8.35 -5.22 0.01
N HIS A 63 -8.78 -5.34 1.27
CA HIS A 63 -10.19 -5.55 1.62
C HIS A 63 -10.95 -4.26 1.90
N ARG A 64 -10.25 -3.22 2.35
CA ARG A 64 -10.83 -1.96 2.86
C ARG A 64 -10.73 -0.78 1.89
N TYR A 65 -10.22 -1.01 0.67
CA TYR A 65 -10.06 0.04 -0.32
C TYR A 65 -11.35 0.80 -0.63
N PRO A 66 -12.58 0.20 -0.60
CA PRO A 66 -13.78 0.99 -0.85
C PRO A 66 -13.98 2.09 0.20
N GLU A 67 -13.77 1.79 1.47
CA GLU A 67 -13.84 2.76 2.57
C GLU A 67 -12.69 3.77 2.52
N ASP A 68 -11.47 3.31 2.23
CA ASP A 68 -10.30 4.18 2.19
C ASP A 68 -10.37 5.16 0.99
N ILE A 69 -10.88 4.73 -0.17
CA ILE A 69 -11.17 5.60 -1.32
C ILE A 69 -12.25 6.62 -0.99
N ALA A 70 -13.28 6.25 -0.22
CA ALA A 70 -14.30 7.20 0.22
C ALA A 70 -13.70 8.33 1.07
N LEU A 71 -12.74 8.02 1.94
CA LEU A 71 -11.99 9.01 2.72
C LEU A 71 -11.11 9.91 1.82
N PHE A 72 -10.48 9.36 0.79
CA PHE A 72 -9.72 10.16 -0.18
C PHE A 72 -10.62 11.15 -0.93
N ALA A 73 -11.84 10.73 -1.28
CA ALA A 73 -12.84 11.59 -1.89
C ALA A 73 -13.33 12.67 -0.91
N GLU A 74 -13.56 12.34 0.37
CA GLU A 74 -13.93 13.32 1.41
C GLU A 74 -12.86 14.42 1.58
N MET A 75 -11.58 14.07 1.44
CA MET A 75 -10.47 15.02 1.47
C MET A 75 -10.30 15.84 0.18
N GLY A 76 -11.03 15.51 -0.90
CA GLY A 76 -10.98 16.24 -2.17
C GLY A 76 -9.78 15.89 -3.06
N PHE A 77 -9.33 14.63 -3.07
CA PHE A 77 -8.31 14.18 -4.03
C PHE A 77 -8.86 14.24 -5.47
N THR A 78 -8.02 14.65 -6.42
CA THR A 78 -8.38 14.89 -7.82
C THR A 78 -7.43 14.20 -8.82
N CYS A 79 -6.51 13.36 -8.35
CA CYS A 79 -5.53 12.64 -9.17
C CYS A 79 -6.06 11.33 -9.75
#